data_AF-A0A6P1KEN1-F1
#
_entry.id   AF-A0A6P1KEN1-F1
#
_cell.length_a   1.000
_cell.length_b   1.000
_cell.length_c   1.000
_cell.angle_alpha   90.00
_cell.angle_beta   90.00
_cell.angle_gamma   90.00
#
_symmetry.space_group_name_H-M   'P 1'
#
loop_
_entity.id
_entity.type
_entity.pdbx_description
1 polymer ?
#
loop_
_entity_poly.entity_id
_entity_poly.type
_entity_poly.pdbx_seq_one_letter_code
_entity_poly.pdbx_strand_id
1 'polypeptide(L)'
;MAIFFQYIEGEKSAIEQLFGNIQHDGRNRDVTLKSKGVIEQRLFQDWQMLMVNINNPETHEEVINTFLPVLSAGSKAAAADKFVEVMQSQYHRRSLVNFQSYSLKNVSHYGINLRGLLKVHQHFLLVQSILLVLILISFSLFWGL
;
A
#
# COMPACT_ATOMS: atom_id res chain seq x y z
N MET A 1 -10.14 -11.39 6.31
CA MET A 1 -9.40 -10.85 7.47
C MET A 1 -8.14 -10.20 6.94
N ALA A 2 -7.86 -8.94 7.28
CA ALA A 2 -6.63 -8.25 6.86
C ALA A 2 -5.57 -8.37 7.97
N ILE A 3 -4.30 -8.57 7.59
CA ILE A 3 -3.17 -8.69 8.52
C ILE A 3 -2.12 -7.66 8.11
N PHE A 4 -1.53 -6.98 9.10
CA PHE A 4 -0.44 -6.02 8.90
C PHE A 4 0.82 -6.48 9.63
N PHE A 5 1.97 -6.23 9.00
CA PHE A 5 3.29 -6.40 9.59
C PHE A 5 4.05 -5.10 9.47
N GLN A 6 4.70 -4.70 10.55
CA GLN A 6 5.43 -3.44 10.62
C GLN A 6 6.74 -3.65 11.39
N TYR A 7 7.81 -3.07 10.85
CA TYR A 7 9.12 -2.99 11.47
C TYR A 7 9.47 -1.52 11.66
N ILE A 8 9.94 -1.16 12.85
CA ILE A 8 10.15 0.23 13.27
C ILE A 8 11.55 0.35 13.86
N GLU A 9 12.30 1.34 13.40
CA GLU A 9 13.65 1.65 13.88
C GLU A 9 13.73 3.08 14.43
N GLY A 10 14.55 3.29 15.44
CA GLY A 10 14.76 4.60 16.02
C GLY A 10 15.14 4.57 17.49
N GLU A 11 15.06 5.73 18.11
CA GLU A 11 15.31 5.90 19.53
C GLU A 11 14.25 5.13 20.33
N LYS A 12 14.68 4.49 21.43
CA LYS A 12 13.87 3.56 22.20
C LYS A 12 12.56 4.21 22.68
N SER A 13 12.64 5.39 23.30
CA SER A 13 11.45 6.08 23.82
C SER A 13 10.47 6.46 22.71
N ALA A 14 10.98 6.89 21.55
CA ALA A 14 10.15 7.19 20.39
C ALA A 14 9.43 5.96 19.84
N ILE A 15 10.11 4.80 19.76
CA ILE A 15 9.50 3.53 19.33
C ILE A 15 8.43 3.10 20.34
N GLU A 16 8.73 3.14 21.64
CA GLU A 16 7.81 2.71 22.70
C GLU A 16 6.53 3.56 22.69
N GLN A 17 6.67 4.87 22.53
CA GLN A 17 5.53 5.79 22.36
C GLN A 17 4.73 5.48 21.09
N LEU A 18 5.40 5.30 19.95
CA LEU A 18 4.73 5.01 18.68
C LEU A 18 3.99 3.68 18.72
N PHE A 19 4.60 2.63 19.29
CA PHE A 19 3.96 1.33 19.45
C PHE A 19 2.74 1.42 20.36
N GLY A 20 2.83 2.17 21.46
CA GLY A 20 1.68 2.46 22.32
C GLY A 20 0.53 3.11 21.55
N ASN A 21 0.81 4.10 20.70
CA ASN A 21 -0.20 4.72 19.86
C ASN A 21 -0.84 3.72 18.87
N ILE A 22 -0.04 2.84 18.26
CA ILE A 22 -0.53 1.82 17.33
C ILE A 22 -1.45 0.81 18.02
N GLN A 23 -1.14 0.43 19.27
CA GLN A 23 -1.97 -0.48 20.06
C GLN A 23 -3.35 0.11 20.41
N HIS A 24 -3.44 1.43 20.59
CA HIS A 24 -4.69 2.13 20.91
C HIS A 24 -5.44 2.64 19.66
N ASP A 25 -4.87 2.46 18.47
CA ASP A 25 -5.52 2.85 17.22
C ASP A 25 -6.69 1.91 16.91
N GLY A 26 -7.92 2.46 16.93
CA GLY A 26 -9.15 1.69 16.72
C GLY A 26 -9.30 1.04 15.33
N ARG A 27 -8.39 1.33 14.39
CA ARG A 27 -8.33 0.64 13.08
C ARG A 27 -7.65 -0.73 13.19
N ASN A 28 -6.87 -0.97 14.23
CA ASN A 28 -6.15 -2.22 14.47
C ASN A 28 -6.87 -3.09 15.50
N ARG A 29 -6.71 -4.41 15.39
CA ARG A 29 -7.12 -5.39 16.41
C ARG A 29 -5.99 -6.40 16.59
N ASP A 30 -5.87 -6.95 17.80
CA ASP A 30 -4.91 -8.03 18.13
C ASP A 30 -3.44 -7.70 17.81
N VAL A 31 -3.02 -6.47 18.14
CA VAL A 31 -1.64 -6.02 17.93
C VAL A 31 -0.67 -6.82 18.79
N THR A 32 0.24 -7.57 18.16
CA THR A 32 1.22 -8.42 18.85
C THR A 32 2.66 -8.05 18.49
N LEU A 33 3.52 -7.91 19.49
CA LEU A 33 4.95 -7.77 19.29
C LEU A 33 5.57 -9.11 18.87
N LYS A 34 6.26 -9.13 17.72
CA LYS A 34 6.95 -10.33 17.21
C LYS A 34 8.39 -10.42 17.69
N SER A 35 9.15 -9.33 17.59
CA SER A 35 10.54 -9.24 18.02
C SER A 35 10.87 -7.79 18.41
N LYS A 36 11.86 -7.62 19.29
CA LYS A 36 12.47 -6.33 19.65
C LYS A 36 13.96 -6.54 19.91
N GLY A 37 14.78 -5.55 19.58
CA GLY A 37 16.23 -5.64 19.77
C GLY A 37 16.90 -4.28 19.60
N VAL A 38 18.20 -4.26 19.86
CA VAL A 38 19.08 -3.13 19.57
C VAL A 38 19.82 -3.44 18.28
N ILE A 39 19.90 -2.45 17.40
CA ILE A 39 20.69 -2.49 16.18
C ILE A 39 21.74 -1.38 16.25
N GLU A 40 22.94 -1.64 15.72
CA GLU A 40 24.02 -0.64 15.70
C GLU A 40 23.76 0.47 14.67
N GLN A 41 23.14 0.09 13.54
CA GLN A 41 22.81 0.98 12.44
C GLN A 41 21.42 0.67 11.91
N ARG A 42 20.71 1.72 11.49
CA ARG A 42 19.41 1.59 10.81
C ARG A 42 19.57 0.82 9.50
N LEU A 43 18.69 -0.13 9.27
CA LEU A 43 18.60 -0.90 8.02
C LEU A 43 17.81 -0.15 6.94
N PHE A 44 16.93 0.76 7.34
CA PHE A 44 16.03 1.49 6.44
C PHE A 44 16.18 3.01 6.63
N GLN A 45 17.28 3.59 6.13
CA GLN A 45 17.64 5.00 6.38
C GLN A 45 16.98 6.01 5.44
N ASP A 46 16.68 5.60 4.21
CA ASP A 46 16.19 6.49 3.15
C ASP A 46 14.71 6.83 3.35
N TRP A 47 13.98 6.06 4.17
CA TRP A 47 12.53 6.15 4.29
C TRP A 47 12.08 6.34 5.73
N GLN A 48 11.12 7.24 5.95
CA GLN A 48 10.44 7.35 7.23
C GLN A 48 9.43 6.20 7.46
N MET A 49 8.81 5.69 6.38
CA MET A 49 7.92 4.52 6.40
C MET A 49 7.69 4.00 4.97
N LEU A 50 7.82 2.69 4.73
CA LEU A 50 7.39 2.06 3.48
C LEU A 50 6.17 1.19 3.70
N MET A 51 5.21 1.30 2.77
CA MET A 51 4.13 0.33 2.64
C MET A 51 4.34 -0.56 1.41
N VAL A 52 4.27 -1.87 1.63
CA VAL A 52 4.20 -2.89 0.57
C VAL A 52 2.80 -3.47 0.58
N ASN A 53 2.05 -3.23 -0.49
CA ASN A 53 0.74 -3.84 -0.67
C ASN A 53 0.93 -5.23 -1.27
N ILE A 54 0.73 -6.28 -0.47
CA ILE A 54 0.85 -7.67 -0.91
C ILE A 54 -0.14 -8.05 -2.02
N ASN A 55 -1.20 -7.27 -2.24
CA ASN A 55 -2.13 -7.50 -3.35
C ASN A 55 -1.63 -6.91 -4.68
N ASN A 56 -0.52 -6.17 -4.69
CA ASN A 56 0.12 -5.73 -5.93
C ASN A 56 0.90 -6.90 -6.54
N PRO A 57 0.59 -7.35 -7.79
CA PRO A 57 1.25 -8.48 -8.44
C PRO A 57 2.78 -8.43 -8.43
N GLU A 58 3.39 -7.25 -8.54
CA GLU A 58 4.85 -7.08 -8.57
C GLU A 58 5.54 -7.42 -7.25
N THR A 59 4.84 -7.23 -6.12
CA THR A 59 5.33 -7.51 -4.77
C THR A 59 4.69 -8.74 -4.14
N HIS A 60 3.63 -9.25 -4.76
CA HIS A 60 2.82 -10.37 -4.29
C HIS A 60 3.67 -11.63 -4.15
N GLU A 61 4.44 -11.97 -5.18
CA GLU A 61 5.14 -13.25 -5.28
C GLU A 61 6.22 -13.41 -4.20
N GLU A 62 7.06 -12.39 -4.00
CA GLU A 62 8.15 -12.45 -3.02
C GLU A 62 7.61 -12.49 -1.59
N VAL A 63 6.62 -11.67 -1.24
CA VAL A 63 6.07 -11.66 0.12
C VAL A 63 5.29 -12.95 0.42
N ILE A 64 4.47 -13.42 -0.51
CA ILE A 64 3.60 -14.57 -0.27
C ILE A 64 4.37 -15.88 -0.27
N ASN A 65 5.31 -16.07 -1.18
CA ASN A 65 6.02 -17.35 -1.28
C ASN A 65 7.15 -17.45 -0.25
N THR A 66 7.72 -16.33 0.19
CA THR A 66 8.91 -16.34 1.07
C THR A 66 8.58 -16.06 2.52
N PHE A 67 7.65 -15.13 2.82
CA PHE A 67 7.36 -14.73 4.19
C PHE A 67 6.16 -15.46 4.81
N LEU A 68 5.05 -15.65 4.08
CA LEU A 68 3.85 -16.30 4.65
C LEU A 68 4.06 -17.74 5.15
N PRO A 69 4.85 -18.61 4.51
CA PRO A 69 5.11 -19.95 5.03
C PRO A 69 5.82 -19.92 6.39
N VAL A 70 6.81 -19.03 6.54
CA VAL A 70 7.57 -18.87 7.79
C VAL A 70 6.70 -18.27 8.90
N LEU A 71 5.84 -17.33 8.54
CA LEU A 71 4.84 -16.80 9.46
C LEU A 71 3.89 -17.90 9.96
N SER A 72 3.46 -18.79 9.07
CA SER A 72 2.51 -19.87 9.37
C SER A 72 3.12 -21.00 10.20
N ALA A 73 4.46 -21.17 10.13
CA ALA A 73 5.20 -22.15 10.92
C ALA A 73 5.28 -21.82 12.43
N GLY A 74 4.85 -20.63 12.84
CA GLY A 74 4.63 -20.27 14.25
C GLY A 74 5.85 -19.79 15.05
N SER A 75 7.07 -19.89 14.50
CA SER A 75 8.26 -19.33 15.15
C SER A 75 8.30 -17.80 15.00
N LYS A 76 8.10 -17.09 16.11
CA LYS A 76 8.11 -15.61 16.13
C LYS A 76 9.44 -15.02 15.67
N ALA A 77 10.56 -15.63 16.08
CA ALA A 77 11.90 -15.17 15.72
C ALA A 77 12.17 -15.38 14.23
N ALA A 78 11.94 -16.59 13.71
CA ALA A 78 12.13 -16.88 12.29
C ALA A 78 11.24 -15.99 11.39
N ALA A 79 9.99 -15.72 11.82
CA ALA A 79 9.13 -14.79 11.11
C ALA A 79 9.68 -13.36 11.11
N ALA A 80 10.21 -12.88 12.24
CA ALA A 80 10.81 -11.55 12.33
C ALA A 80 12.03 -11.42 11.42
N ASP A 81 12.95 -12.40 11.47
CA ASP A 81 14.16 -12.41 10.65
C ASP A 81 13.81 -12.45 9.15
N LYS A 82 12.87 -13.33 8.78
CA LYS A 82 12.42 -13.45 7.39
C LYS A 82 11.69 -12.21 6.89
N PHE A 83 10.94 -11.54 7.77
CA PHE A 83 10.30 -10.27 7.43
C PHE A 83 11.35 -9.20 7.09
N VAL A 84 12.40 -9.06 7.92
CA VAL A 84 13.47 -8.10 7.67
C VAL A 84 14.19 -8.40 6.36
N GLU A 85 14.52 -9.67 6.09
CA GLU A 85 15.14 -10.12 4.84
C GLU A 85 14.32 -9.70 3.60
N VAL A 86 13.03 -10.01 3.57
CA VAL A 86 12.14 -9.66 2.46
C VAL A 86 12.01 -8.15 2.29
N MET A 87 11.88 -7.42 3.41
CA MET A 87 11.75 -5.96 3.36
C MET A 87 13.05 -5.27 2.92
N GLN A 88 14.22 -5.82 3.24
CA GLN A 88 15.51 -5.30 2.75
C GLN A 88 15.67 -5.48 1.23
N SER A 89 15.24 -6.62 0.68
CA SER A 89 15.20 -6.84 -0.78
C SER A 89 14.31 -5.80 -1.47
N GLN A 90 13.11 -5.59 -0.93
CA GLN A 90 12.17 -4.58 -1.42
C GLN A 90 12.70 -3.15 -1.28
N TYR A 91 13.44 -2.88 -0.19
CA TYR A 91 14.10 -1.61 0.05
C TYR A 91 15.12 -1.28 -1.04
N HIS A 92 16.05 -2.20 -1.29
CA HIS A 92 17.10 -2.03 -2.30
C HIS A 92 16.52 -1.90 -3.71
N ARG A 93 15.46 -2.65 -4.03
CA ARG A 93 14.80 -2.54 -5.34
C ARG A 93 14.21 -1.15 -5.57
N ARG A 94 13.63 -0.54 -4.54
CA ARG A 94 12.90 0.73 -4.65
C ARG A 94 13.78 1.96 -4.40
N SER A 95 14.87 1.86 -3.64
CA SER A 95 15.83 2.96 -3.46
C SER A 95 16.50 3.39 -4.77
N LEU A 96 16.49 2.52 -5.79
CA LEU A 96 16.95 2.82 -7.15
C LEU A 96 15.95 3.65 -7.99
N VAL A 97 14.71 3.85 -7.53
CA VAL A 97 13.67 4.59 -8.25
C VAL A 97 13.42 5.94 -7.57
N ASN A 98 13.61 7.04 -8.31
CA ASN A 98 13.57 8.42 -7.82
C ASN A 98 12.41 8.71 -6.84
N PHE A 99 12.78 9.16 -5.63
CA PHE A 99 12.00 9.15 -4.39
C PHE A 99 10.90 10.24 -4.25
N GLN A 100 10.57 10.99 -5.30
CA GLN A 100 9.65 12.14 -5.20
C GLN A 100 8.17 11.79 -4.90
N SER A 101 7.81 10.51 -4.75
CA SER A 101 6.41 10.07 -4.85
C SER A 101 5.68 9.84 -3.52
N TYR A 102 6.35 9.86 -2.36
CA TYR A 102 5.72 9.59 -1.05
C TYR A 102 5.52 10.84 -0.18
N SER A 103 5.36 12.00 -0.80
CA SER A 103 4.69 13.12 -0.12
C SER A 103 3.30 12.65 0.31
N LEU A 104 2.91 12.89 1.57
CA LEU A 104 1.53 12.77 2.04
C LEU A 104 0.64 13.67 1.18
N LYS A 105 0.23 13.16 0.02
CA LYS A 105 -0.60 13.91 -0.91
C LYS A 105 -1.99 13.91 -0.31
N ASN A 106 -2.51 15.09 0.03
CA ASN A 106 -3.93 15.24 0.36
C ASN A 106 -4.72 14.89 -0.90
N VAL A 107 -5.16 13.63 -1.00
CA VAL A 107 -5.98 13.16 -2.12
C VAL A 107 -7.41 13.07 -1.64
N SER A 108 -8.33 13.73 -2.35
CA SER A 108 -9.76 13.61 -2.08
C SER A 108 -10.21 12.15 -2.24
N HIS A 109 -10.76 11.57 -1.17
CA HIS A 109 -11.28 10.19 -1.13
C HIS A 109 -12.31 9.94 -2.24
N TYR A 110 -13.19 10.91 -2.49
CA TYR A 110 -14.17 10.86 -3.59
C TYR A 110 -13.51 10.86 -4.97
N GLY A 111 -12.44 11.66 -5.13
CA GLY A 111 -11.71 11.75 -6.40
C GLY A 111 -11.00 10.45 -6.78
N ILE A 112 -10.46 9.71 -5.80
CA ILE A 112 -9.81 8.41 -6.04
C ILE A 112 -10.84 7.38 -6.49
N ASN A 113 -11.97 7.29 -5.79
CA ASN A 113 -13.03 6.34 -6.12
C ASN A 113 -13.65 6.63 -7.49
N LEU A 114 -13.88 7.91 -7.82
CA LEU A 114 -14.37 8.32 -9.14
C LEU A 114 -13.39 7.94 -10.25
N ARG A 115 -12.09 8.19 -10.06
CA ARG A 115 -11.05 7.79 -11.03
C ARG A 115 -10.97 6.26 -11.19
N GLY A 116 -11.11 5.51 -10.10
CA GLY A 116 -11.16 4.05 -10.13
C GLY A 116 -12.34 3.54 -10.95
N LEU A 117 -13.53 4.07 -10.67
CA LEU A 117 -14.76 3.73 -11.38
C LEU A 117 -14.69 4.08 -12.88
N LEU A 118 -14.16 5.26 -13.22
CA LEU A 118 -13.94 5.70 -14.60
C LEU A 118 -12.97 4.77 -15.35
N LYS A 119 -11.89 4.32 -14.69
CA LYS A 119 -10.93 3.39 -15.30
C LYS A 119 -11.52 2.01 -15.56
N VAL A 120 -12.24 1.45 -14.58
CA VAL A 120 -12.86 0.12 -14.70
C VAL A 120 -13.91 0.09 -15.83
N HIS A 121 -14.65 1.19 -16.01
CA HIS A 121 -15.74 1.28 -16.99
C HIS A 121 -15.43 2.18 -18.19
N GLN A 122 -14.15 2.38 -18.54
CA GLN A 122 -13.76 3.35 -19.58
C GLN A 122 -14.48 3.11 -20.93
N HIS A 123 -14.61 1.85 -21.33
CA HIS A 123 -15.18 1.49 -22.63
C HIS A 123 -16.69 1.74 -22.66
N PHE A 124 -17.40 1.42 -21.59
CA PHE A 124 -18.83 1.69 -21.46
C PHE A 124 -19.11 3.20 -21.55
N LEU A 125 -18.33 4.01 -20.84
CA LEU A 125 -18.48 5.47 -20.85
C LEU A 125 -18.15 6.10 -22.21
N LEU A 126 -17.19 5.53 -22.94
CA LEU A 126 -16.85 5.97 -24.29
C LEU A 126 -18.00 5.68 -25.26
N VAL A 127 -18.58 4.48 -25.20
CA VAL A 127 -19.74 4.11 -26.04
C VAL A 127 -20.95 5.00 -25.72
N GLN A 128 -21.24 5.23 -24.44
CA GLN A 128 -22.34 6.11 -24.02
C GLN A 128 -22.15 7.55 -24.50
N SER A 129 -20.93 8.08 -24.43
CA SER A 129 -20.66 9.44 -24.89
C SER A 129 -20.76 9.57 -26.42
N ILE A 130 -20.33 8.58 -27.19
CA ILE A 130 -20.56 8.53 -28.65
C ILE A 130 -22.07 8.50 -28.96
N LEU A 131 -22.83 7.63 -28.29
CA LEU A 131 -24.29 7.55 -28.46
C LEU A 131 -24.98 8.87 -28.17
N LEU A 132 -24.59 9.55 -27.09
CA LEU A 132 -25.15 10.84 -26.70
C LEU A 132 -24.88 11.92 -27.77
N VAL A 133 -23.66 11.94 -28.32
CA VAL A 133 -23.29 12.84 -29.42
C VAL A 133 -24.11 12.55 -30.68
N LEU A 134 -24.29 11.27 -31.05
CA LEU A 134 -25.11 10.89 -32.20
C LEU A 134 -26.58 11.28 -32.02
N ILE A 135 -27.12 11.13 -30.81
CA ILE A 135 -28.49 11.57 -30.47
C ILE A 135 -28.60 13.10 -30.61
N LEU A 136 -27.62 13.85 -30.10
CA LEU A 136 -27.61 15.32 -30.19
C LEU A 136 -27.49 15.80 -31.65
N ILE A 137 -26.65 15.14 -32.46
CA ILE A 137 -26.54 15.42 -33.91
C ILE A 137 -27.87 15.12 -34.61
N SER A 138 -28.45 13.95 -34.36
CA SER A 138 -29.75 13.58 -34.94
C SER A 138 -30.84 14.56 -34.53
N PHE A 139 -30.87 14.98 -33.28
CA PHE A 139 -31.85 15.95 -32.78
C PHE A 139 -31.67 17.32 -33.45
N SER A 140 -30.42 17.78 -33.59
CA SER A 140 -30.11 19.06 -34.25
C SER A 140 -30.51 19.05 -35.73
N LEU A 141 -30.24 17.94 -36.44
CA LEU A 141 -30.64 17.75 -37.83
C LEU A 141 -32.16 17.68 -38.02
N PHE A 142 -32.89 17.10 -37.07
CA PHE A 142 -34.34 16.91 -37.17
C PHE A 142 -35.14 18.14 -36.73
N TRP A 143 -34.63 18.92 -35.77
CA TRP A 143 -35.33 20.07 -35.19
C TRP A 143 -34.86 21.44 -35.68
N GLY A 144 -33.87 21.50 -36.57
CA GLY A 144 -33.50 22.70 -37.30
C GLY A 144 -33.01 23.85 -36.41
N LEU A 145 -31.78 23.70 -35.91
CA LEU A 145 -30.86 24.83 -35.74
C LEU A 145 -29.77 24.72 -36.81
#